data_AF-A0A0L7KYN4-F1
#
_entry.id   AF-A0A0L7KYN4-F1
#
_cell.length_a   1.000
_cell.length_b   1.000
_cell.length_c   1.000
_cell.angle_alpha   90.00
_cell.angle_beta   90.00
_cell.angle_gamma   90.00
#
_symmetry.space_group_name_H-M   'P 1'
#
loop_
_entity.id
_entity.type
_entity.pdbx_description
1 polymer ?
#
loop_
_entity_poly.entity_id
_entity_poly.type
_entity_poly.pdbx_seq_one_letter_code
_entity_poly.pdbx_strand_id
1 'polypeptide(L)'
;MGVHVLLASTALKTVSVTGLWLIPLLLGALTYHNYNAYDPESRVLDKEPRREYDFIVVGGGSAGAVVANRLTEVLGGSSVLNYMIYVRGNRYDFDQWEQFGNPGWGYRDVLKYFIKSEDNRNPYLARNAYHGRGGYLTVQEAPWRTPLVAAFVEAGVEIGYENRDINGAVQTGFMIAQGTIRRGTRCSTAKAFLRPVRTRKNLDISLNTQATRVLINPVTMKAYGVEYLKHGVKRVVYAKKEVILSAGAINSPQLLMLSGIGPKDHLQDVGIRVLKDLPVGENLQDHVGVGGLTFLVDKPVAIVQNRFQAFPVTMNYVVNERGPMTTLGGLEGVAFVNTKYANSSGLWPDIQFHMAPAGFSSDNGQVVRKILGLTDEIYDSVYKPIANQDAWTIMPLLLRPNTRGYVRLRSSNPFHYPIMNPRYHENELDVARLVEGIKIAMQVANASPFKQFGSRLYTKPLPNCKHHKFMSDEYIECQVRHISMTIYHQCGTAKMGPSWDKDAVVDPRLRVLGVEGLRVIDASVMPTIVSGNTNAAVIMIAISLGSAQRGSISEAITGLLRDAIELHGGEPRDTNVILPEYDFIIIGAGTAGQKKSVIILEVHLRHKINFPKATSRLSSME
;
A
#
# COMPACT_ATOMS: atom_id res chain seq x y z
N MET A 1 35.97 12.64 -73.44
CA MET A 1 35.27 11.43 -73.95
C MET A 1 35.54 10.28 -73.02
N GLY A 2 34.66 9.28 -72.98
CA GLY A 2 34.89 8.00 -72.31
C GLY A 2 34.48 7.96 -70.83
N VAL A 3 33.74 6.92 -70.46
CA VAL A 3 33.34 6.59 -69.09
C VAL A 3 33.81 5.17 -68.79
N HIS A 4 34.60 4.98 -67.74
CA HIS A 4 34.66 3.76 -66.92
C HIS A 4 35.30 4.15 -65.57
N VAL A 5 35.01 3.58 -64.40
CA VAL A 5 33.86 2.92 -63.74
C VAL A 5 34.47 2.20 -62.52
N LEU A 6 33.88 2.37 -61.33
CA LEU A 6 34.10 1.63 -60.07
C LEU A 6 35.53 1.14 -59.71
N LEU A 7 36.12 1.73 -58.65
CA LEU A 7 36.97 0.99 -57.68
C LEU A 7 37.21 1.74 -56.34
N ALA A 8 36.16 2.31 -55.72
CA ALA A 8 36.30 3.12 -54.50
C ALA A 8 35.07 3.14 -53.55
N SER A 9 34.52 1.98 -53.16
CA SER A 9 33.34 1.92 -52.26
C SER A 9 33.26 0.74 -51.28
N THR A 10 34.33 -0.06 -51.16
CA THR A 10 34.33 -1.38 -50.49
C THR A 10 35.06 -1.41 -49.14
N ALA A 11 35.07 -0.31 -48.39
CA ALA A 11 35.75 -0.20 -47.09
C ALA A 11 34.87 0.29 -45.91
N LEU A 12 33.55 0.46 -46.10
CA LEU A 12 32.69 1.14 -45.12
C LEU A 12 31.30 0.48 -44.93
N LYS A 13 31.21 -0.85 -45.07
CA LYS A 13 29.96 -1.62 -44.93
C LYS A 13 30.04 -2.88 -44.04
N THR A 14 30.88 -2.89 -43.00
CA THR A 14 30.99 -4.02 -42.05
C THR A 14 31.17 -3.64 -40.58
N VAL A 15 30.99 -2.37 -40.18
CA VAL A 15 30.67 -2.07 -38.76
C VAL A 15 29.23 -2.54 -38.53
N SER A 16 29.09 -3.77 -38.06
CA SER A 16 27.81 -4.46 -37.98
C SER A 16 26.87 -3.80 -36.97
N VAL A 17 25.62 -3.57 -37.38
CA VAL A 17 24.54 -3.03 -36.53
C VAL A 17 24.28 -3.93 -35.30
N THR A 18 24.77 -5.18 -35.32
CA THR A 18 24.74 -6.15 -34.22
C THR A 18 25.36 -5.69 -32.90
N GLY A 19 26.19 -4.64 -32.90
CA GLY A 19 26.72 -4.02 -31.68
C GLY A 19 25.81 -2.95 -31.07
N LEU A 20 24.96 -2.28 -31.86
CA LEU A 20 24.27 -1.06 -31.40
C LEU A 20 23.14 -1.34 -30.41
N TRP A 21 22.48 -2.50 -30.46
CA TRP A 21 21.50 -2.90 -29.44
C TRP A 21 22.13 -3.44 -28.15
N LEU A 22 23.42 -3.77 -28.14
CA LEU A 22 24.13 -4.05 -26.89
C LEU A 22 24.33 -2.78 -26.05
N ILE A 23 24.47 -1.59 -26.66
CA ILE A 23 24.67 -0.34 -25.89
C ILE A 23 23.44 -0.01 -25.02
N PRO A 24 22.18 -0.04 -25.49
CA PRO A 24 21.02 0.12 -24.63
C PRO A 24 20.74 -1.05 -23.68
N LEU A 25 21.15 -2.28 -24.01
CA LEU A 25 21.12 -3.40 -23.06
C LEU A 25 22.15 -3.23 -21.94
N LEU A 26 23.34 -2.72 -22.25
CA LEU A 26 24.37 -2.34 -21.28
C LEU A 26 23.93 -1.13 -20.46
N LEU A 27 23.36 -0.09 -21.06
CA LEU A 27 22.78 1.04 -20.32
C LEU A 27 21.60 0.61 -19.44
N GLY A 28 20.77 -0.34 -19.90
CA GLY A 28 19.71 -0.95 -19.10
C GLY A 28 20.26 -1.78 -17.94
N ALA A 29 21.28 -2.61 -18.17
CA ALA A 29 21.96 -3.39 -17.14
C ALA A 29 22.75 -2.49 -16.15
N LEU A 30 23.34 -1.40 -16.63
CA LEU A 30 24.03 -0.40 -15.81
C LEU A 30 23.03 0.44 -15.01
N THR A 31 21.90 0.87 -15.58
CA THR A 31 20.83 1.53 -14.79
C THR A 31 20.04 0.56 -13.92
N TYR A 32 20.19 -0.75 -14.09
CA TYR A 32 19.63 -1.78 -13.20
C TYR A 32 20.59 -2.13 -12.04
N HIS A 33 21.85 -2.45 -12.30
CA HIS A 33 22.86 -2.70 -11.27
C HIS A 33 23.26 -1.41 -10.54
N ASN A 34 23.54 -0.34 -11.28
CA ASN A 34 23.83 0.99 -10.76
C ASN A 34 22.56 1.88 -10.67
N TYR A 35 21.36 1.28 -10.55
CA TYR A 35 20.13 2.03 -10.22
C TYR A 35 20.34 2.94 -9.02
N ASN A 36 21.12 2.47 -8.04
CA ASN A 36 21.46 3.17 -6.81
C ASN A 36 22.44 4.36 -6.98
N ALA A 37 23.00 4.54 -8.18
CA ALA A 37 23.83 5.69 -8.56
C ALA A 37 23.06 6.74 -9.38
N TYR A 38 21.95 6.34 -10.03
CA TYR A 38 21.06 7.24 -10.77
C TYR A 38 19.80 7.64 -9.98
N ASP A 39 19.42 6.92 -8.93
CA ASP A 39 18.45 7.36 -7.91
C ASP A 39 19.15 8.36 -6.96
N PRO A 40 18.87 9.67 -7.03
CA PRO A 40 19.58 10.68 -6.21
C PRO A 40 19.26 10.56 -4.72
N GLU A 41 18.21 9.81 -4.37
CA GLU A 41 17.79 9.56 -3.01
C GLU A 41 18.40 8.20 -2.55
N SER A 42 19.68 8.19 -2.15
CA SER A 42 20.41 6.93 -1.91
C SER A 42 19.78 6.01 -0.86
N ARG A 43 20.13 4.71 -0.91
CA ARG A 43 19.67 3.71 0.07
C ARG A 43 20.07 4.08 1.51
N VAL A 44 19.27 3.57 2.43
CA VAL A 44 19.57 3.47 3.86
C VAL A 44 20.75 2.54 4.13
N LEU A 45 21.47 2.78 5.22
CA LEU A 45 22.59 1.95 5.69
C LEU A 45 22.11 1.02 6.80
N ASP A 46 22.47 -0.27 6.74
CA ASP A 46 22.31 -1.19 7.87
C ASP A 46 23.38 -0.90 8.93
N LYS A 47 22.98 -0.94 10.20
CA LYS A 47 23.85 -0.76 11.36
C LYS A 47 23.58 -1.86 12.39
N GLU A 48 24.60 -2.20 13.17
CA GLU A 48 24.40 -3.05 14.34
C GLU A 48 23.74 -2.23 15.47
N PRO A 49 22.68 -2.74 16.14
CA PRO A 49 22.07 -2.04 17.26
C PRO A 49 23.07 -1.77 18.39
N ARG A 50 23.09 -0.53 18.87
CA ARG A 50 23.68 -0.19 20.17
C ARG A 50 22.90 -0.89 21.29
N ARG A 51 23.50 -0.93 22.48
CA ARG A 51 22.89 -1.58 23.66
C ARG A 51 21.56 -0.93 24.05
N GLU A 52 21.47 0.40 23.97
CA GLU A 52 20.36 1.19 24.51
C GLU A 52 20.08 2.42 23.64
N TYR A 53 18.80 2.78 23.57
CA TYR A 53 18.25 3.95 22.89
C TYR A 53 17.20 4.62 23.77
N ASP A 54 16.85 5.87 23.51
CA ASP A 54 15.69 6.49 24.15
C ASP A 54 14.39 5.85 23.67
N PHE A 55 14.29 5.58 22.36
CA PHE A 55 13.13 4.96 21.74
C PHE A 55 13.53 3.79 20.81
N ILE A 56 12.73 2.72 20.86
CA ILE A 56 12.79 1.60 19.90
C ILE A 56 11.47 1.55 19.15
N VAL A 57 11.46 1.79 17.84
CA VAL A 57 10.28 1.44 17.02
C VAL A 57 10.44 0.00 16.51
N VAL A 58 9.35 -0.76 16.47
CA VAL A 58 9.35 -2.15 16.04
C VAL A 58 8.43 -2.33 14.84
N GLY A 59 9.04 -2.55 13.67
CA GLY A 59 8.35 -2.61 12.39
C GLY A 59 8.52 -1.33 11.59
N GLY A 60 9.34 -1.39 10.54
CA GLY A 60 9.48 -0.33 9.55
C GLY A 60 8.30 -0.25 8.58
N GLY A 61 7.09 -0.11 9.11
CA GLY A 61 5.82 -0.12 8.36
C GLY A 61 5.54 1.18 7.58
N SER A 62 4.27 1.42 7.23
CA SER A 62 3.82 2.74 6.72
C SER A 62 3.70 3.80 7.84
N ALA A 63 3.61 3.41 9.12
CA ALA A 63 3.44 4.34 10.26
C ALA A 63 4.74 4.64 11.01
N GLY A 64 5.45 3.61 11.48
CA GLY A 64 6.80 3.68 12.05
C GLY A 64 7.78 4.38 11.11
N ALA A 65 7.43 4.40 9.83
CA ALA A 65 7.95 5.29 8.83
C ALA A 65 7.90 6.79 9.11
N VAL A 66 6.70 7.28 9.35
CA VAL A 66 6.44 8.72 9.44
C VAL A 66 6.73 9.20 10.85
N VAL A 67 6.48 8.33 11.84
CA VAL A 67 7.11 8.45 13.15
C VAL A 67 8.63 8.51 13.00
N ALA A 68 9.28 7.76 12.11
CA ALA A 68 10.73 7.88 11.93
C ALA A 68 11.26 9.15 11.26
N ASN A 69 10.50 9.88 10.43
CA ASN A 69 10.99 11.21 10.04
C ASN A 69 11.06 12.14 11.27
N ARG A 70 10.15 11.90 12.22
CA ARG A 70 10.03 12.62 13.49
C ARG A 70 10.94 12.04 14.60
N LEU A 71 11.26 10.73 14.58
CA LEU A 71 11.81 9.87 15.67
C LEU A 71 12.58 8.59 15.16
N THR A 72 13.15 8.65 13.94
CA THR A 72 14.24 7.89 13.22
C THR A 72 14.63 6.42 13.53
N GLU A 73 14.86 5.42 12.64
CA GLU A 73 14.55 5.04 11.23
C GLU A 73 14.64 3.49 11.00
N VAL A 74 13.80 2.86 10.13
CA VAL A 74 13.91 1.63 9.25
C VAL A 74 12.58 1.58 8.49
N LEU A 75 12.49 1.45 7.15
CA LEU A 75 11.23 1.81 6.47
C LEU A 75 10.71 1.04 5.25
N GLY A 76 9.37 1.14 5.12
CA GLY A 76 8.60 1.10 3.90
C GLY A 76 7.22 0.47 4.10
N GLY A 77 7.18 -0.67 4.80
CA GLY A 77 5.98 -1.50 4.95
C GLY A 77 5.28 -1.79 3.62
N SER A 78 3.96 -1.94 3.68
CA SER A 78 3.12 -2.18 2.51
C SER A 78 3.17 -1.02 1.48
N SER A 79 3.62 0.19 1.83
CA SER A 79 3.75 1.29 0.85
C SER A 79 4.79 1.04 -0.25
N VAL A 80 5.69 0.04 -0.08
CA VAL A 80 6.60 -0.39 -1.16
C VAL A 80 5.94 -1.36 -2.15
N LEU A 81 4.77 -1.93 -1.83
CA LEU A 81 4.07 -2.95 -2.61
C LEU A 81 2.65 -2.55 -3.07
N ASN A 82 1.96 -1.67 -2.33
CA ASN A 82 0.57 -1.28 -2.58
C ASN A 82 0.35 -0.66 -3.98
N TYR A 83 -0.89 -0.49 -4.41
CA TYR A 83 -1.21 0.16 -5.70
C TYR A 83 -1.05 1.70 -5.66
N MET A 84 -0.37 2.26 -4.65
CA MET A 84 -0.04 3.68 -4.49
C MET A 84 -1.23 4.65 -4.35
N ILE A 85 -2.47 4.20 -4.53
CA ILE A 85 -3.68 5.04 -4.49
C ILE A 85 -3.74 5.87 -3.19
N TYR A 86 -3.96 7.18 -3.35
CA TYR A 86 -4.08 8.13 -2.25
C TYR A 86 -5.55 8.47 -1.98
N VAL A 87 -6.13 7.80 -0.99
CA VAL A 87 -7.42 8.13 -0.40
C VAL A 87 -7.22 8.32 1.10
N ARG A 88 -7.83 9.35 1.68
CA ARG A 88 -7.71 9.65 3.12
C ARG A 88 -8.68 8.87 4.01
N GLY A 89 -9.86 8.56 3.50
CA GLY A 89 -11.04 8.14 4.26
C GLY A 89 -12.14 9.20 4.16
N ASN A 90 -13.34 8.89 4.64
CA ASN A 90 -14.42 9.86 4.77
C ASN A 90 -14.32 10.61 6.09
N ARG A 91 -14.76 11.88 6.12
CA ARG A 91 -14.87 12.66 7.36
C ARG A 91 -15.66 11.95 8.46
N TYR A 92 -16.73 11.24 8.10
CA TYR A 92 -17.60 10.57 9.06
C TYR A 92 -16.94 9.35 9.73
N ASP A 93 -15.89 8.77 9.15
CA ASP A 93 -15.12 7.70 9.80
C ASP A 93 -14.34 8.27 10.99
N PHE A 94 -13.69 9.42 10.80
CA PHE A 94 -12.91 10.12 11.83
C PHE A 94 -13.82 10.77 12.88
N ASP A 95 -14.90 11.43 12.44
CA ASP A 95 -15.92 11.98 13.33
C ASP A 95 -16.58 10.84 14.17
N GLN A 96 -16.70 9.61 13.64
CA GLN A 96 -17.10 8.41 14.40
C GLN A 96 -16.02 7.92 15.38
N TRP A 97 -14.73 7.91 15.01
CA TRP A 97 -13.65 7.53 15.94
C TRP A 97 -13.67 8.39 17.20
N GLU A 98 -13.94 9.70 17.06
CA GLU A 98 -14.09 10.61 18.18
C GLU A 98 -15.36 10.33 19.01
N GLN A 99 -16.49 10.02 18.36
CA GLN A 99 -17.74 9.62 19.02
C GLN A 99 -17.60 8.32 19.85
N PHE A 100 -16.67 7.42 19.49
CA PHE A 100 -16.30 6.27 20.33
C PHE A 100 -15.47 6.62 21.58
N GLY A 101 -15.28 7.91 21.88
CA GLY A 101 -14.54 8.38 23.06
C GLY A 101 -13.05 8.59 22.84
N ASN A 102 -12.62 8.82 21.58
CA ASN A 102 -11.22 9.09 21.22
C ASN A 102 -11.02 10.57 20.85
N PRO A 103 -10.90 11.50 21.82
CA PRO A 103 -10.81 12.92 21.53
C PRO A 103 -9.54 13.28 20.75
N GLY A 104 -9.68 14.21 19.79
CA GLY A 104 -8.61 14.65 18.89
C GLY A 104 -8.48 13.79 17.62
N TRP A 105 -9.36 12.81 17.42
CA TRP A 105 -9.40 11.96 16.22
C TRP A 105 -10.52 12.34 15.24
N GLY A 106 -11.38 13.32 15.57
CA GLY A 106 -12.39 13.86 14.66
C GLY A 106 -11.78 14.50 13.41
N TYR A 107 -12.53 14.59 12.30
CA TYR A 107 -11.99 14.96 10.98
C TYR A 107 -11.28 16.32 10.98
N ARG A 108 -11.87 17.31 11.66
CA ARG A 108 -11.29 18.65 11.87
C ARG A 108 -9.86 18.57 12.42
N ASP A 109 -9.61 17.66 13.34
CA ASP A 109 -8.35 17.54 14.05
C ASP A 109 -7.34 16.62 13.38
N VAL A 110 -7.77 15.66 12.55
CA VAL A 110 -6.84 14.85 11.73
C VAL A 110 -6.49 15.47 10.38
N LEU A 111 -7.36 16.32 9.79
CA LEU A 111 -7.12 16.97 8.49
C LEU A 111 -5.80 17.75 8.43
N LYS A 112 -5.44 18.44 9.52
CA LYS A 112 -4.18 19.17 9.66
C LYS A 112 -2.94 18.27 9.51
N TYR A 113 -3.04 16.99 9.85
CA TYR A 113 -1.95 16.03 9.72
C TYR A 113 -1.85 15.44 8.30
N PHE A 114 -2.98 15.20 7.62
CA PHE A 114 -2.99 14.83 6.20
C PHE A 114 -2.33 15.92 5.34
N ILE A 115 -2.75 17.19 5.51
CA ILE A 115 -2.18 18.35 4.81
C ILE A 115 -0.68 18.48 5.11
N LYS A 116 -0.26 18.34 6.37
CA LYS A 116 1.16 18.41 6.80
C LYS A 116 2.06 17.33 6.19
N SER A 117 1.53 16.17 5.79
CA SER A 117 2.30 15.17 5.03
C SER A 117 2.43 15.48 3.54
N GLU A 118 1.46 16.19 2.97
CA GLU A 118 1.17 16.12 1.54
C GLU A 118 1.96 17.14 0.71
N ASP A 119 2.40 16.68 -0.46
CA ASP A 119 3.02 17.47 -1.51
C ASP A 119 2.27 17.20 -2.82
N ASN A 120 1.06 17.76 -2.94
CA ASN A 120 0.16 17.50 -4.05
C ASN A 120 0.59 18.29 -5.29
N ARG A 121 0.87 17.59 -6.41
CA ARG A 121 1.38 18.21 -7.64
C ARG A 121 0.30 18.47 -8.70
N ASN A 122 -0.96 18.10 -8.47
CA ASN A 122 -2.08 18.43 -9.36
C ASN A 122 -2.52 19.89 -9.11
N PRO A 123 -2.28 20.87 -10.02
CA PRO A 123 -2.37 22.29 -9.68
C PRO A 123 -3.78 22.81 -9.38
N TYR A 124 -4.82 22.10 -9.86
CA TYR A 124 -6.24 22.39 -9.65
C TYR A 124 -6.76 21.88 -8.29
N LEU A 125 -6.18 20.80 -7.75
CA LEU A 125 -6.49 20.29 -6.42
C LEU A 125 -5.71 21.05 -5.34
N ALA A 126 -4.40 21.20 -5.55
CA ALA A 126 -3.45 21.79 -4.61
C ALA A 126 -3.60 23.32 -4.41
N ARG A 127 -4.79 23.89 -4.62
CA ARG A 127 -5.15 25.29 -4.31
C ARG A 127 -6.37 25.39 -3.37
N ASN A 128 -6.99 24.27 -3.00
CA ASN A 128 -8.11 24.24 -2.05
C ASN A 128 -7.61 24.14 -0.58
N ALA A 129 -8.51 24.36 0.38
CA ALA A 129 -8.19 24.27 1.81
C ALA A 129 -7.97 22.83 2.33
N TYR A 130 -8.09 21.82 1.46
CA TYR A 130 -7.96 20.42 1.81
C TYR A 130 -6.59 19.83 1.46
N HIS A 131 -5.75 20.46 0.63
CA HIS A 131 -4.50 19.87 0.13
C HIS A 131 -3.21 20.57 0.58
N GLY A 132 -2.18 19.77 0.83
CA GLY A 132 -0.82 20.23 1.15
C GLY A 132 0.08 20.40 -0.08
N ARG A 133 1.08 21.28 0.06
CA ARG A 133 2.24 21.42 -0.85
C ARG A 133 3.51 21.43 -0.01
N GLY A 134 4.61 20.87 -0.54
CA GLY A 134 5.90 20.89 0.16
C GLY A 134 5.99 19.97 1.39
N GLY A 135 5.00 19.11 1.64
CA GLY A 135 5.15 17.99 2.54
C GLY A 135 6.15 16.94 2.03
N TYR A 136 6.34 15.88 2.81
CA TYR A 136 7.29 14.81 2.46
C TYR A 136 6.73 13.79 1.47
N LEU A 137 5.40 13.58 1.45
CA LEU A 137 4.71 12.61 0.62
C LEU A 137 4.19 13.28 -0.65
N THR A 138 4.91 13.09 -1.76
CA THR A 138 4.45 13.58 -3.07
C THR A 138 3.23 12.78 -3.53
N VAL A 139 2.16 13.49 -3.90
CA VAL A 139 0.88 12.95 -4.37
C VAL A 139 0.55 13.55 -5.72
N GLN A 140 0.25 12.71 -6.71
CA GLN A 140 -0.19 13.18 -8.03
C GLN A 140 -0.93 12.11 -8.85
N GLU A 141 -1.67 12.52 -9.87
CA GLU A 141 -2.09 11.63 -10.96
C GLU A 141 -0.88 11.06 -11.72
N ALA A 142 -1.07 9.88 -12.33
CA ALA A 142 -0.07 9.22 -13.16
C ALA A 142 0.24 10.01 -14.44
N PRO A 143 1.53 10.19 -14.83
CA PRO A 143 1.93 10.82 -16.10
C PRO A 143 1.46 10.12 -17.39
N TRP A 144 0.85 8.94 -17.28
CA TRP A 144 0.25 8.18 -18.38
C TRP A 144 -1.04 7.52 -17.88
N ARG A 145 -2.07 7.50 -18.74
CA ARG A 145 -3.35 6.83 -18.53
C ARG A 145 -4.00 6.43 -19.84
N THR A 146 -4.89 5.45 -19.84
CA THR A 146 -5.74 5.09 -20.98
C THR A 146 -6.89 6.10 -21.17
N PRO A 147 -7.54 6.15 -22.34
CA PRO A 147 -8.78 6.92 -22.52
C PRO A 147 -9.98 6.32 -21.75
N LEU A 148 -9.90 5.07 -21.28
CA LEU A 148 -11.00 4.39 -20.59
C LEU A 148 -11.30 5.02 -19.21
N VAL A 149 -10.31 5.66 -18.56
CA VAL A 149 -10.55 6.36 -17.28
C VAL A 149 -11.34 7.66 -17.46
N ALA A 150 -11.22 8.34 -18.61
CA ALA A 150 -12.05 9.50 -18.90
C ALA A 150 -13.52 9.07 -19.04
N ALA A 151 -13.78 8.04 -19.84
CA ALA A 151 -15.11 7.45 -19.99
C ALA A 151 -15.68 6.87 -18.69
N PHE A 152 -14.84 6.33 -17.78
CA PHE A 152 -15.27 5.93 -16.44
C PHE A 152 -15.81 7.10 -15.60
N VAL A 153 -15.12 8.25 -15.63
CA VAL A 153 -15.55 9.46 -14.91
C VAL A 153 -16.79 10.10 -15.57
N GLU A 154 -16.81 10.19 -16.90
CA GLU A 154 -17.96 10.67 -17.67
C GLU A 154 -19.20 9.77 -17.47
N ALA A 155 -19.02 8.45 -17.41
CA ALA A 155 -20.10 7.50 -17.12
C ALA A 155 -20.67 7.69 -15.71
N GLY A 156 -19.83 7.98 -14.73
CA GLY A 156 -20.26 8.38 -13.39
C GLY A 156 -21.16 9.62 -13.41
N VAL A 157 -20.84 10.60 -14.24
CA VAL A 157 -21.65 11.81 -14.43
C VAL A 157 -22.97 11.50 -15.14
N GLU A 158 -22.98 10.64 -16.17
CA GLU A 158 -24.21 10.19 -16.84
C GLU A 158 -25.17 9.48 -15.88
N ILE A 159 -24.67 8.68 -14.93
CA ILE A 159 -25.49 8.00 -13.91
C ILE A 159 -25.76 8.86 -12.64
N GLY A 160 -25.56 10.18 -12.72
CA GLY A 160 -26.00 11.14 -11.70
C GLY A 160 -25.03 11.42 -10.54
N TYR A 161 -23.76 11.03 -10.65
CA TYR A 161 -22.69 11.44 -9.72
C TYR A 161 -21.93 12.68 -10.26
N GLU A 162 -20.99 13.21 -9.47
CA GLU A 162 -20.08 14.27 -9.93
C GLU A 162 -18.65 13.77 -10.11
N ASN A 163 -17.93 14.34 -11.08
CA ASN A 163 -16.48 14.31 -11.13
C ASN A 163 -15.93 15.27 -10.06
N ARG A 164 -15.34 14.76 -8.96
CA ARG A 164 -14.92 15.60 -7.83
C ARG A 164 -13.65 15.11 -7.14
N ASP A 165 -13.06 16.00 -6.34
CA ASP A 165 -12.00 15.70 -5.38
C ASP A 165 -12.50 14.80 -4.23
N ILE A 166 -12.24 13.49 -4.33
CA ILE A 166 -12.62 12.48 -3.33
C ILE A 166 -11.86 12.63 -1.99
N ASN A 167 -10.83 13.47 -1.92
CA ASN A 167 -10.06 13.78 -0.71
C ASN A 167 -10.42 15.17 -0.12
N GLY A 168 -11.36 15.88 -0.72
CA GLY A 168 -11.80 17.22 -0.38
C GLY A 168 -12.98 17.28 0.60
N ALA A 169 -13.97 18.12 0.28
CA ALA A 169 -15.12 18.38 1.14
C ALA A 169 -16.19 17.27 1.14
N VAL A 170 -16.37 16.58 0.01
CA VAL A 170 -17.37 15.55 -0.23
C VAL A 170 -16.71 14.41 -0.99
N GLN A 171 -16.87 13.17 -0.52
CA GLN A 171 -16.23 12.00 -1.13
C GLN A 171 -17.05 11.37 -2.27
N THR A 172 -18.39 11.43 -2.19
CA THR A 172 -19.33 10.72 -3.06
C THR A 172 -19.28 11.19 -4.51
N GLY A 173 -18.54 10.49 -5.37
CA GLY A 173 -18.34 10.87 -6.77
C GLY A 173 -17.27 10.02 -7.46
N PHE A 174 -16.89 10.42 -8.67
CA PHE A 174 -15.91 9.75 -9.53
C PHE A 174 -14.67 10.63 -9.70
N MET A 175 -13.50 10.01 -9.87
CA MET A 175 -12.22 10.72 -10.04
C MET A 175 -11.19 9.87 -10.78
N ILE A 176 -10.28 10.52 -11.49
CA ILE A 176 -9.01 9.92 -11.92
C ILE A 176 -8.13 9.75 -10.68
N ALA A 177 -7.56 8.56 -10.48
CA ALA A 177 -6.88 8.21 -9.25
C ALA A 177 -5.58 9.01 -9.05
N GLN A 178 -5.47 9.71 -7.92
CA GLN A 178 -4.19 10.20 -7.42
C GLN A 178 -3.41 9.05 -6.77
N GLY A 179 -2.08 9.03 -6.96
CA GLY A 179 -1.17 8.09 -6.33
C GLY A 179 -0.06 8.79 -5.54
N THR A 180 0.48 8.11 -4.54
CA THR A 180 1.73 8.45 -3.86
C THR A 180 2.90 8.15 -4.79
N ILE A 181 3.12 9.01 -5.79
CA ILE A 181 4.20 8.90 -6.77
C ILE A 181 4.97 10.23 -6.86
N ARG A 182 6.25 10.14 -7.19
CA ARG A 182 7.17 11.25 -7.42
C ARG A 182 7.94 10.93 -8.69
N ARG A 183 7.91 11.83 -9.67
CA ARG A 183 8.74 11.70 -10.89
C ARG A 183 8.48 10.39 -11.63
N GLY A 184 7.20 10.07 -11.85
CA GLY A 184 6.73 8.78 -12.41
C GLY A 184 6.94 7.54 -11.51
N THR A 185 7.81 7.62 -10.50
CA THR A 185 8.18 6.51 -9.60
C THR A 185 7.36 6.47 -8.32
N ARG A 186 7.27 5.30 -7.68
CA ARG A 186 6.65 5.10 -6.36
C ARG A 186 7.24 6.02 -5.27
N CYS A 187 6.41 6.86 -4.66
CA CYS A 187 6.70 7.60 -3.43
C CYS A 187 6.24 6.80 -2.20
N SER A 188 6.96 5.73 -1.90
CA SER A 188 6.74 4.96 -0.66
C SER A 188 7.06 5.82 0.56
N THR A 189 6.62 5.40 1.75
CA THR A 189 6.97 6.12 2.98
C THR A 189 8.48 6.14 3.21
N ALA A 190 9.21 5.09 2.76
CA ALA A 190 10.67 5.07 2.73
C ALA A 190 11.26 6.20 1.87
N LYS A 191 10.71 6.42 0.67
CA LYS A 191 11.13 7.51 -0.23
C LYS A 191 10.79 8.88 0.37
N ALA A 192 9.54 9.06 0.78
CA ALA A 192 9.00 10.32 1.27
C ALA A 192 9.67 10.78 2.57
N PHE A 193 9.70 9.90 3.58
CA PHE A 193 9.94 10.28 4.97
C PHE A 193 11.35 9.92 5.48
N LEU A 194 12.04 8.95 4.87
CA LEU A 194 13.37 8.51 5.33
C LEU A 194 14.55 9.04 4.55
N ARG A 195 14.53 8.87 3.23
CA ARG A 195 15.70 9.21 2.43
C ARG A 195 16.20 10.65 2.68
N PRO A 196 15.35 11.66 2.99
CA PRO A 196 15.81 12.99 3.42
C PRO A 196 16.59 13.06 4.76
N VAL A 197 16.43 12.11 5.69
CA VAL A 197 16.97 12.19 7.07
C VAL A 197 18.01 11.11 7.43
N ARG A 198 18.27 10.18 6.51
CA ARG A 198 19.21 9.03 6.62
C ARG A 198 20.66 9.29 7.06
N THR A 199 21.06 10.54 7.22
CA THR A 199 22.41 10.97 7.63
C THR A 199 22.47 11.59 9.03
N ARG A 200 21.34 11.68 9.76
CA ARG A 200 21.34 12.09 11.17
C ARG A 200 22.12 11.08 12.02
N LYS A 201 22.83 11.56 13.06
CA LYS A 201 23.74 10.73 13.88
C LYS A 201 23.04 10.02 15.04
N ASN A 202 22.00 10.62 15.62
CA ASN A 202 21.24 10.16 16.79
C ASN A 202 20.25 9.02 16.47
N LEU A 203 20.62 8.18 15.51
CA LEU A 203 19.70 7.44 14.66
C LEU A 203 20.39 6.19 14.12
N ASP A 204 19.82 5.01 14.36
CA ASP A 204 20.26 3.77 13.73
C ASP A 204 19.13 2.95 13.06
N ILE A 205 19.47 2.33 11.93
CA ILE A 205 18.64 1.38 11.16
C ILE A 205 19.23 0.00 11.36
N SER A 206 18.45 -0.98 11.81
CA SER A 206 18.87 -2.39 11.77
C SER A 206 17.99 -3.18 10.78
N LEU A 207 18.53 -3.39 9.57
CA LEU A 207 17.92 -4.25 8.54
C LEU A 207 18.05 -5.71 8.94
N ASN A 208 17.32 -6.61 8.26
CA ASN A 208 17.39 -8.07 8.45
C ASN A 208 17.29 -8.55 9.92
N THR A 209 16.60 -7.73 10.73
CA THR A 209 16.45 -7.86 12.17
C THR A 209 14.97 -8.12 12.45
N GLN A 210 14.66 -9.18 13.19
CA GLN A 210 13.30 -9.55 13.56
C GLN A 210 13.12 -9.50 15.07
N ALA A 211 12.37 -8.54 15.57
CA ALA A 211 11.86 -8.55 16.93
C ALA A 211 11.04 -9.82 17.19
N THR A 212 11.28 -10.45 18.33
CA THR A 212 10.63 -11.69 18.77
C THR A 212 9.78 -11.48 20.03
N ARG A 213 10.11 -10.50 20.88
CA ARG A 213 9.36 -10.17 22.11
C ARG A 213 9.68 -8.75 22.61
N VAL A 214 8.67 -8.00 23.06
CA VAL A 214 8.85 -6.79 23.89
C VAL A 214 9.15 -7.20 25.33
N LEU A 215 10.21 -6.65 25.91
CA LEU A 215 10.60 -6.95 27.29
C LEU A 215 9.86 -6.01 28.25
N ILE A 216 9.09 -6.62 29.16
CA ILE A 216 8.19 -5.92 30.10
C ILE A 216 8.49 -6.43 31.52
N ASN A 217 8.61 -5.52 32.47
CA ASN A 217 8.76 -5.86 33.88
C ASN A 217 7.40 -6.33 34.44
N PRO A 218 7.28 -7.56 34.98
CA PRO A 218 5.99 -8.13 35.40
C PRO A 218 5.46 -7.58 36.73
N VAL A 219 6.19 -6.68 37.40
CA VAL A 219 5.77 -6.02 38.66
C VAL A 219 5.37 -4.58 38.39
N THR A 220 6.18 -3.82 37.63
CA THR A 220 5.89 -2.41 37.30
C THR A 220 5.07 -2.23 36.03
N MET A 221 4.85 -3.31 35.25
CA MET A 221 4.20 -3.30 33.94
C MET A 221 4.81 -2.30 32.94
N LYS A 222 6.11 -2.00 33.08
CA LYS A 222 6.86 -1.11 32.19
C LYS A 222 7.63 -1.89 31.13
N ALA A 223 7.47 -1.51 29.87
CA ALA A 223 8.33 -1.96 28.77
C ALA A 223 9.71 -1.30 28.84
N TYR A 224 10.78 -2.07 28.67
CA TYR A 224 12.16 -1.62 28.87
C TYR A 224 13.14 -2.05 27.77
N GLY A 225 12.66 -2.75 26.73
CA GLY A 225 13.51 -3.20 25.62
C GLY A 225 12.81 -4.18 24.69
N VAL A 226 13.55 -4.75 23.74
CA VAL A 226 13.04 -5.72 22.76
C VAL A 226 14.08 -6.84 22.52
N GLU A 227 13.64 -8.10 22.61
CA GLU A 227 14.37 -9.28 22.11
C GLU A 227 14.25 -9.31 20.58
N TYR A 228 15.37 -9.53 19.89
CA TYR A 228 15.41 -9.65 18.44
C TYR A 228 16.37 -10.74 17.96
N LEU A 229 16.14 -11.25 16.75
CA LEU A 229 17.07 -12.06 15.99
C LEU A 229 17.74 -11.20 14.91
N LYS A 230 19.08 -11.16 14.86
CA LYS A 230 19.85 -10.67 13.70
C LYS A 230 20.95 -11.68 13.38
N HIS A 231 21.13 -11.99 12.09
CA HIS A 231 22.11 -12.98 11.61
C HIS A 231 22.04 -14.36 12.32
N GLY A 232 20.83 -14.80 12.71
CA GLY A 232 20.61 -16.06 13.43
C GLY A 232 20.91 -16.01 14.94
N VAL A 233 21.46 -14.91 15.44
CA VAL A 233 21.78 -14.72 16.87
C VAL A 233 20.66 -13.94 17.54
N LYS A 234 20.17 -14.44 18.69
CA LYS A 234 19.27 -13.68 19.58
C LYS A 234 20.05 -12.64 20.37
N ARG A 235 19.50 -11.43 20.46
CA ARG A 235 20.06 -10.29 21.20
C ARG A 235 18.93 -9.45 21.80
N VAL A 236 19.30 -8.48 22.64
CA VAL A 236 18.40 -7.52 23.27
C VAL A 236 18.90 -6.10 23.00
N VAL A 237 17.96 -5.16 22.83
CA VAL A 237 18.21 -3.72 22.84
C VAL A 237 17.27 -3.06 23.85
N TYR A 238 17.77 -2.11 24.63
CA TYR A 238 17.04 -1.47 25.74
C TYR A 238 16.46 -0.10 25.34
N ALA A 239 15.33 0.27 25.94
CA ALA A 239 14.66 1.56 25.75
C ALA A 239 14.61 2.34 27.07
N LYS A 240 15.11 3.58 27.07
CA LYS A 240 15.02 4.50 28.23
C LYS A 240 13.63 5.08 28.41
N LYS A 241 12.88 5.28 27.31
CA LYS A 241 11.58 5.96 27.29
C LYS A 241 10.43 5.06 26.82
N GLU A 242 10.38 4.73 25.54
CA GLU A 242 9.26 3.97 24.95
C GLU A 242 9.68 2.97 23.87
N VAL A 243 8.96 1.84 23.82
CA VAL A 243 8.88 0.93 22.68
C VAL A 243 7.62 1.26 21.88
N ILE A 244 7.75 1.41 20.57
CA ILE A 244 6.67 1.87 19.67
C ILE A 244 6.42 0.81 18.59
N LEU A 245 5.30 0.10 18.64
CA LEU A 245 4.98 -0.94 17.67
C LEU A 245 4.36 -0.36 16.40
N SER A 246 4.94 -0.69 15.25
CA SER A 246 4.42 -0.39 13.91
C SER A 246 4.60 -1.58 12.95
N ALA A 247 4.41 -2.79 13.46
CA ALA A 247 4.59 -4.01 12.69
C ALA A 247 3.43 -4.27 11.71
N GLY A 248 2.33 -3.50 11.79
CA GLY A 248 1.14 -3.65 10.97
C GLY A 248 0.08 -4.53 11.64
N ALA A 249 -1.14 -4.51 11.11
CA ALA A 249 -2.32 -5.15 11.70
C ALA A 249 -2.21 -6.68 11.92
N ILE A 250 -1.20 -7.34 11.37
CA ILE A 250 -0.96 -8.78 11.58
C ILE A 250 0.18 -9.02 12.58
N ASN A 251 1.29 -8.30 12.48
CA ASN A 251 2.48 -8.55 13.32
C ASN A 251 2.48 -7.77 14.63
N SER A 252 1.82 -6.60 14.73
CA SER A 252 1.68 -5.87 16.00
C SER A 252 0.90 -6.67 17.05
N PRO A 253 -0.30 -7.22 16.76
CA PRO A 253 -0.97 -8.12 17.70
C PRO A 253 -0.20 -9.42 17.95
N GLN A 254 0.48 -9.98 16.93
CA GLN A 254 1.33 -11.15 17.11
C GLN A 254 2.44 -10.89 18.15
N LEU A 255 3.15 -9.76 18.02
CA LEU A 255 4.26 -9.41 18.92
C LEU A 255 3.78 -9.06 20.33
N LEU A 256 2.63 -8.39 20.48
CA LEU A 256 1.98 -8.17 21.78
C LEU A 256 1.67 -9.51 22.47
N MET A 257 1.03 -10.44 21.77
CA MET A 257 0.72 -11.77 22.30
C MET A 257 1.99 -12.56 22.68
N LEU A 258 3.03 -12.53 21.85
CA LEU A 258 4.36 -13.14 22.14
C LEU A 258 5.08 -12.51 23.35
N SER A 259 4.61 -11.33 23.79
CA SER A 259 5.09 -10.58 24.96
C SER A 259 4.16 -10.71 26.17
N GLY A 260 3.14 -11.58 26.12
CA GLY A 260 2.21 -11.81 27.22
C GLY A 260 1.09 -10.77 27.34
N ILE A 261 0.85 -9.97 26.30
CA ILE A 261 -0.28 -9.03 26.22
C ILE A 261 -1.29 -9.55 25.19
N GLY A 262 -2.47 -9.96 25.63
CA GLY A 262 -3.50 -10.52 24.75
C GLY A 262 -4.49 -11.42 25.47
N PRO A 263 -5.41 -12.07 24.72
CA PRO A 263 -6.53 -12.79 25.32
C PRO A 263 -6.01 -13.93 26.20
N LYS A 264 -6.28 -13.83 27.51
CA LYS A 264 -5.71 -14.68 28.56
C LYS A 264 -5.72 -16.16 28.18
N ASP A 265 -6.87 -16.70 27.83
CA ASP A 265 -7.05 -18.13 27.62
C ASP A 265 -6.24 -18.62 26.40
N HIS A 266 -6.30 -17.87 25.28
CA HIS A 266 -5.49 -18.15 24.08
C HIS A 266 -3.97 -18.09 24.35
N LEU A 267 -3.51 -17.17 25.20
CA LEU A 267 -2.11 -17.11 25.60
C LEU A 267 -1.71 -18.33 26.45
N GLN A 268 -2.60 -18.80 27.33
CA GLN A 268 -2.38 -20.02 28.12
C GLN A 268 -2.32 -21.26 27.21
N ASP A 269 -3.23 -21.38 26.23
CA ASP A 269 -3.27 -22.48 25.25
C ASP A 269 -1.96 -22.64 24.46
N VAL A 270 -1.32 -21.53 24.07
CA VAL A 270 -0.03 -21.55 23.34
C VAL A 270 1.21 -21.52 24.25
N GLY A 271 1.03 -21.68 25.56
CA GLY A 271 2.12 -21.78 26.55
C GLY A 271 2.83 -20.47 26.86
N ILE A 272 2.13 -19.33 26.83
CA ILE A 272 2.67 -18.00 27.14
C ILE A 272 2.16 -17.52 28.51
N ARG A 273 3.07 -17.01 29.34
CA ARG A 273 2.71 -16.30 30.57
C ARG A 273 1.95 -15.01 30.23
N VAL A 274 0.70 -14.93 30.66
CA VAL A 274 -0.09 -13.71 30.63
C VAL A 274 0.53 -12.69 31.59
N LEU A 275 0.83 -11.50 31.06
CA LEU A 275 1.18 -10.30 31.83
C LEU A 275 0.00 -9.33 31.88
N LYS A 276 -0.74 -9.22 30.78
CA LYS A 276 -1.93 -8.38 30.67
C LYS A 276 -2.96 -9.01 29.75
N ASP A 277 -4.14 -9.29 30.31
CA ASP A 277 -5.31 -9.68 29.53
C ASP A 277 -5.88 -8.46 28.79
N LEU A 278 -5.99 -8.57 27.47
CA LEU A 278 -6.52 -7.57 26.53
C LEU A 278 -7.02 -8.27 25.26
N PRO A 279 -7.99 -7.70 24.51
CA PRO A 279 -8.55 -8.26 23.27
C PRO A 279 -7.62 -8.15 22.05
N VAL A 280 -6.32 -8.40 22.23
CA VAL A 280 -5.31 -8.30 21.17
C VAL A 280 -5.61 -9.32 20.06
N GLY A 281 -5.70 -8.81 18.83
CA GLY A 281 -6.04 -9.60 17.65
C GLY A 281 -7.53 -9.72 17.36
N GLU A 282 -8.44 -9.22 18.20
CA GLU A 282 -9.87 -9.09 17.83
C GLU A 282 -10.10 -7.97 16.82
N ASN A 283 -11.36 -7.75 16.39
CA ASN A 283 -11.76 -6.58 15.60
C ASN A 283 -11.01 -6.42 14.26
N LEU A 284 -10.46 -7.51 13.70
CA LEU A 284 -9.82 -7.50 12.38
C LEU A 284 -10.86 -7.06 11.33
N GLN A 285 -10.55 -5.97 10.64
CA GLN A 285 -11.35 -5.43 9.54
C GLN A 285 -10.46 -5.35 8.30
N ASP A 286 -11.06 -5.51 7.12
CA ASP A 286 -10.40 -5.35 5.82
C ASP A 286 -11.47 -5.02 4.76
N HIS A 287 -11.06 -4.37 3.68
CA HIS A 287 -11.93 -4.16 2.53
C HIS A 287 -11.93 -5.41 1.65
N VAL A 288 -13.13 -5.92 1.37
CA VAL A 288 -13.35 -7.00 0.40
C VAL A 288 -13.76 -6.37 -0.92
N GLY A 289 -13.03 -6.67 -1.99
CA GLY A 289 -13.42 -6.32 -3.35
C GLY A 289 -13.88 -7.53 -4.14
N VAL A 290 -14.89 -7.35 -4.98
CA VAL A 290 -15.42 -8.42 -5.84
C VAL A 290 -14.87 -8.28 -7.26
N GLY A 291 -14.30 -9.38 -7.76
CA GLY A 291 -13.72 -9.44 -9.09
C GLY A 291 -14.69 -9.90 -10.18
N GLY A 292 -14.10 -10.28 -11.31
CA GLY A 292 -14.74 -11.06 -12.36
C GLY A 292 -15.57 -10.28 -13.38
N LEU A 293 -16.11 -9.11 -13.02
CA LEU A 293 -16.74 -8.19 -13.98
C LEU A 293 -15.74 -7.77 -15.06
N THR A 294 -15.88 -8.32 -16.26
CA THR A 294 -14.94 -8.15 -17.37
C THR A 294 -15.66 -7.60 -18.57
N PHE A 295 -15.21 -6.46 -19.09
CA PHE A 295 -15.83 -5.77 -20.20
C PHE A 295 -14.88 -5.73 -21.40
N LEU A 296 -15.21 -6.46 -22.46
CA LEU A 296 -14.43 -6.48 -23.70
C LEU A 296 -14.63 -5.16 -24.45
N VAL A 297 -13.57 -4.65 -25.09
CA VAL A 297 -13.62 -3.48 -25.98
C VAL A 297 -12.97 -3.80 -27.32
N ASP A 298 -13.46 -3.21 -28.40
CA ASP A 298 -12.97 -3.48 -29.76
C ASP A 298 -11.80 -2.58 -30.18
N LYS A 299 -11.49 -1.56 -29.37
CA LYS A 299 -10.37 -0.64 -29.59
C LYS A 299 -9.13 -1.09 -28.80
N PRO A 300 -7.91 -1.04 -29.38
CA PRO A 300 -6.66 -1.47 -28.74
C PRO A 300 -6.13 -0.45 -27.70
N VAL A 301 -6.97 -0.08 -26.72
CA VAL A 301 -6.72 1.01 -25.75
C VAL A 301 -6.48 0.52 -24.32
N ALA A 302 -6.70 -0.77 -24.04
CA ALA A 302 -6.50 -1.36 -22.72
C ALA A 302 -5.00 -1.68 -22.45
N ILE A 303 -4.69 -2.05 -21.21
CA ILE A 303 -3.38 -2.56 -20.81
C ILE A 303 -3.35 -4.08 -21.07
N VAL A 304 -2.90 -4.45 -22.27
CA VAL A 304 -2.62 -5.85 -22.66
C VAL A 304 -1.11 -6.07 -22.69
N GLN A 305 -0.58 -7.06 -21.98
CA GLN A 305 0.87 -7.20 -21.78
C GLN A 305 1.66 -7.28 -23.10
N ASN A 306 1.17 -8.03 -24.08
CA ASN A 306 1.86 -8.23 -25.37
C ASN A 306 1.92 -6.97 -26.25
N ARG A 307 1.16 -5.90 -25.94
CA ARG A 307 1.22 -4.62 -26.65
C ARG A 307 2.50 -3.83 -26.33
N PHE A 308 3.09 -4.06 -25.16
CA PHE A 308 4.16 -3.21 -24.64
C PHE A 308 5.52 -3.86 -24.82
N GLN A 309 6.28 -3.37 -25.80
CA GLN A 309 7.68 -3.75 -25.95
C GLN A 309 8.48 -3.28 -24.72
N ALA A 310 9.06 -4.24 -23.99
CA ALA A 310 9.69 -3.98 -22.70
C ALA A 310 10.82 -2.94 -22.77
N PHE A 311 11.65 -2.94 -23.83
CA PHE A 311 12.78 -2.02 -23.94
C PHE A 311 12.35 -0.55 -24.17
N PRO A 312 11.56 -0.18 -25.20
CA PRO A 312 11.13 1.21 -25.38
C PRO A 312 10.32 1.77 -24.20
N VAL A 313 9.47 0.93 -23.58
CA VAL A 313 8.67 1.35 -22.42
C VAL A 313 9.55 1.57 -21.19
N THR A 314 10.54 0.71 -20.92
CA THR A 314 11.53 0.93 -19.85
C THR A 314 12.34 2.19 -20.09
N MET A 315 12.80 2.44 -21.32
CA MET A 315 13.60 3.61 -21.63
C MET A 315 12.81 4.92 -21.47
N ASN A 316 11.55 4.95 -21.91
CA ASN A 316 10.67 6.11 -21.71
C ASN A 316 10.36 6.36 -20.21
N TYR A 317 10.22 5.30 -19.41
CA TYR A 317 10.03 5.40 -17.96
C TYR A 317 11.29 5.93 -17.25
N VAL A 318 12.48 5.42 -17.59
CA VAL A 318 13.75 5.80 -16.95
C VAL A 318 14.21 7.22 -17.35
N VAL A 319 14.06 7.61 -18.62
CA VAL A 319 14.59 8.88 -19.15
C VAL A 319 13.58 10.02 -19.07
N ASN A 320 12.30 9.75 -19.34
CA ASN A 320 11.26 10.79 -19.46
C ASN A 320 10.21 10.76 -18.34
N GLU A 321 10.37 9.87 -17.34
CA GLU A 321 9.45 9.71 -16.20
C GLU A 321 7.99 9.42 -16.62
N ARG A 322 7.80 8.75 -17.77
CA ARG A 322 6.51 8.63 -18.49
C ARG A 322 6.24 7.24 -19.07
N GLY A 323 4.97 7.00 -19.41
CA GLY A 323 4.51 5.80 -20.11
C GLY A 323 3.86 4.76 -19.19
N PRO A 324 3.43 3.60 -19.73
CA PRO A 324 2.61 2.63 -19.00
C PRO A 324 3.16 2.15 -17.64
N MET A 325 4.48 2.20 -17.43
CA MET A 325 5.12 1.83 -16.15
C MET A 325 4.89 2.86 -15.02
N THR A 326 4.33 4.05 -15.30
CA THR A 326 3.92 5.01 -14.27
C THR A 326 2.49 4.79 -13.75
N THR A 327 1.79 3.74 -14.20
CA THR A 327 0.41 3.43 -13.77
C THR A 327 0.35 2.98 -12.31
N LEU A 328 -0.80 3.18 -11.67
CA LEU A 328 -0.98 2.91 -10.24
C LEU A 328 -1.31 1.43 -9.98
N GLY A 329 -0.38 0.55 -10.32
CA GLY A 329 -0.58 -0.91 -10.25
C GLY A 329 -1.61 -1.44 -11.25
N GLY A 330 -1.85 -0.71 -12.34
CA GLY A 330 -2.90 -1.00 -13.34
C GLY A 330 -4.27 -0.41 -13.02
N LEU A 331 -4.45 0.27 -11.87
CA LEU A 331 -5.65 1.02 -11.54
C LEU A 331 -5.52 2.45 -12.08
N GLU A 332 -6.60 3.00 -12.67
CA GLU A 332 -6.62 4.38 -13.17
C GLU A 332 -7.75 5.23 -12.59
N GLY A 333 -8.93 4.65 -12.32
CA GLY A 333 -10.10 5.38 -11.81
C GLY A 333 -10.53 4.92 -10.42
N VAL A 334 -10.98 5.86 -9.59
CA VAL A 334 -11.69 5.57 -8.33
C VAL A 334 -13.04 6.26 -8.31
N ALA A 335 -14.01 5.64 -7.65
CA ALA A 335 -15.27 6.30 -7.33
C ALA A 335 -15.81 5.82 -5.98
N PHE A 336 -16.73 6.59 -5.41
CA PHE A 336 -17.37 6.31 -4.13
C PHE A 336 -18.88 6.51 -4.30
N VAL A 337 -19.63 5.42 -4.18
CA VAL A 337 -21.07 5.37 -4.51
C VAL A 337 -21.91 4.91 -3.33
N ASN A 338 -23.18 5.30 -3.33
CA ASN A 338 -24.16 4.89 -2.33
C ASN A 338 -24.98 3.71 -2.88
N THR A 339 -25.02 2.60 -2.15
CA THR A 339 -26.08 1.61 -2.33
C THR A 339 -27.36 2.08 -1.63
N LYS A 340 -28.46 1.35 -1.82
CA LYS A 340 -29.71 1.51 -1.04
C LYS A 340 -29.53 1.26 0.48
N TYR A 341 -28.36 0.77 0.91
CA TYR A 341 -27.98 0.53 2.31
C TYR A 341 -26.94 1.54 2.86
N ALA A 342 -26.65 2.60 2.09
CA ALA A 342 -25.81 3.72 2.51
C ALA A 342 -26.53 4.63 3.52
N ASN A 343 -25.81 5.64 4.04
CA ASN A 343 -26.44 6.66 4.87
C ASN A 343 -27.33 7.59 4.01
N SER A 344 -28.51 7.94 4.51
CA SER A 344 -29.52 8.74 3.78
C SER A 344 -29.10 10.17 3.41
N SER A 345 -28.01 10.70 3.98
CA SER A 345 -27.40 11.96 3.50
C SER A 345 -26.74 11.85 2.12
N GLY A 346 -26.40 10.64 1.66
CA GLY A 346 -25.59 10.41 0.46
C GLY A 346 -24.13 10.83 0.57
N LEU A 347 -23.68 11.39 1.71
CA LEU A 347 -22.32 11.91 1.93
C LEU A 347 -21.35 10.88 2.53
N TRP A 348 -21.85 9.70 2.92
CA TRP A 348 -21.06 8.60 3.49
C TRP A 348 -21.23 7.31 2.66
N PRO A 349 -20.61 7.25 1.47
CA PRO A 349 -20.78 6.15 0.51
C PRO A 349 -20.25 4.83 1.08
N ASP A 350 -20.90 3.72 0.78
CA ASP A 350 -20.61 2.39 1.35
C ASP A 350 -19.89 1.44 0.37
N ILE A 351 -19.82 1.80 -0.91
CA ILE A 351 -19.01 1.11 -1.94
C ILE A 351 -17.96 2.05 -2.53
N GLN A 352 -16.71 1.58 -2.63
CA GLN A 352 -15.66 2.16 -3.47
C GLN A 352 -15.56 1.35 -4.77
N PHE A 353 -15.40 2.02 -5.91
CA PHE A 353 -14.98 1.37 -7.15
C PHE A 353 -13.48 1.54 -7.36
N HIS A 354 -12.82 0.44 -7.70
CA HIS A 354 -11.50 0.43 -8.33
C HIS A 354 -11.69 0.11 -9.82
N MET A 355 -11.43 1.07 -10.71
CA MET A 355 -11.44 0.88 -12.17
C MET A 355 -10.03 0.67 -12.69
N ALA A 356 -9.86 -0.38 -13.50
CA ALA A 356 -8.62 -0.70 -14.18
C ALA A 356 -8.89 -1.00 -15.67
N PRO A 357 -8.13 -0.44 -16.62
CA PRO A 357 -8.20 -0.78 -18.05
C PRO A 357 -7.49 -2.12 -18.35
N ALA A 358 -7.76 -3.14 -17.53
CA ALA A 358 -7.29 -4.51 -17.69
C ALA A 358 -8.32 -5.46 -17.06
N GLY A 359 -8.22 -6.75 -17.35
CA GLY A 359 -8.99 -7.82 -16.70
C GLY A 359 -8.12 -9.02 -16.37
N PHE A 360 -8.70 -10.08 -15.81
CA PHE A 360 -7.95 -11.27 -15.39
C PHE A 360 -7.33 -12.05 -16.57
N SER A 361 -7.71 -11.72 -17.81
CA SER A 361 -7.18 -12.30 -19.04
C SER A 361 -6.03 -11.50 -19.69
N SER A 362 -5.75 -10.27 -19.23
CA SER A 362 -4.88 -9.30 -19.93
C SER A 362 -3.38 -9.62 -19.87
N ASP A 363 -2.96 -10.55 -19.01
CA ASP A 363 -1.59 -11.05 -18.85
C ASP A 363 -1.41 -12.52 -19.28
N ASN A 364 -2.44 -13.16 -19.85
CA ASN A 364 -2.45 -14.58 -20.18
C ASN A 364 -2.07 -15.51 -18.99
N GLY A 365 -2.44 -15.13 -17.77
CA GLY A 365 -2.36 -15.95 -16.57
C GLY A 365 -0.96 -16.06 -15.96
N GLN A 366 -0.01 -15.26 -16.44
CA GLN A 366 1.39 -15.30 -16.00
C GLN A 366 1.57 -14.90 -14.53
N VAL A 367 0.82 -13.90 -14.07
CA VAL A 367 0.97 -13.23 -12.78
C VAL A 367 -0.39 -12.98 -12.11
N VAL A 368 -1.37 -12.40 -12.81
CA VAL A 368 -2.65 -11.95 -12.24
C VAL A 368 -3.42 -13.12 -11.61
N ARG A 369 -3.57 -14.24 -12.35
CA ARG A 369 -4.15 -15.50 -11.84
C ARG A 369 -3.57 -15.92 -10.49
N LYS A 370 -2.25 -15.82 -10.33
CA LYS A 370 -1.49 -16.28 -9.16
C LYS A 370 -1.61 -15.32 -7.98
N ILE A 371 -1.57 -14.01 -8.24
CA ILE A 371 -1.78 -12.97 -7.20
C ILE A 371 -3.20 -13.02 -6.64
N LEU A 372 -4.19 -13.29 -7.50
CA LEU A 372 -5.60 -13.35 -7.13
C LEU A 372 -6.08 -14.71 -6.62
N GLY A 373 -5.21 -15.72 -6.59
CA GLY A 373 -5.56 -17.07 -6.13
C GLY A 373 -6.62 -17.79 -6.99
N LEU A 374 -6.82 -17.37 -8.25
CA LEU A 374 -7.83 -17.95 -9.13
C LEU A 374 -7.49 -19.40 -9.46
N THR A 375 -8.45 -20.31 -9.25
CA THR A 375 -8.28 -21.74 -9.53
C THR A 375 -8.09 -21.99 -11.03
N ASP A 376 -7.43 -23.11 -11.32
CA ASP A 376 -7.18 -23.58 -12.69
C ASP A 376 -8.47 -23.70 -13.50
N GLU A 377 -9.53 -24.27 -12.90
CA GLU A 377 -10.85 -24.39 -13.54
C GLU A 377 -11.46 -23.02 -13.87
N ILE A 378 -11.49 -22.08 -12.92
CA ILE A 378 -12.08 -20.74 -13.14
C ILE A 378 -11.29 -20.00 -14.22
N TYR A 379 -9.94 -20.05 -14.17
CA TYR A 379 -9.13 -19.37 -15.17
C TYR A 379 -9.30 -19.97 -16.56
N ASP A 380 -9.13 -21.29 -16.70
CA ASP A 380 -9.09 -21.95 -18.00
C ASP A 380 -10.48 -22.00 -18.68
N SER A 381 -11.57 -22.04 -17.90
CA SER A 381 -12.94 -22.06 -18.44
C SER A 381 -13.56 -20.67 -18.69
N VAL A 382 -13.09 -19.62 -18.00
CA VAL A 382 -13.65 -18.26 -18.09
C VAL A 382 -12.68 -17.27 -18.74
N TYR A 383 -11.46 -17.10 -18.23
CA TYR A 383 -10.59 -15.99 -18.62
C TYR A 383 -9.60 -16.32 -19.75
N LYS A 384 -9.15 -17.58 -19.85
CA LYS A 384 -8.26 -18.06 -20.91
C LYS A 384 -8.83 -17.92 -22.34
N PRO A 385 -10.14 -18.12 -22.61
CA PRO A 385 -10.73 -17.90 -23.93
C PRO A 385 -10.65 -16.45 -24.45
N ILE A 386 -10.48 -15.47 -23.54
CA ILE A 386 -10.32 -14.04 -23.86
C ILE A 386 -8.92 -13.52 -23.49
N ALA A 387 -7.94 -14.42 -23.42
CA ALA A 387 -6.55 -14.07 -23.12
C ALA A 387 -5.98 -13.10 -24.17
N ASN A 388 -5.35 -12.02 -23.70
CA ASN A 388 -4.77 -10.94 -24.52
C ASN A 388 -5.78 -10.13 -25.37
N GLN A 389 -7.09 -10.29 -25.16
CA GLN A 389 -8.07 -9.33 -25.71
C GLN A 389 -8.07 -8.04 -24.88
N ASP A 390 -8.44 -6.92 -25.50
CA ASP A 390 -8.65 -5.67 -24.76
C ASP A 390 -9.89 -5.78 -23.88
N ALA A 391 -9.68 -5.58 -22.57
CA ALA A 391 -10.73 -5.63 -21.57
C ALA A 391 -10.46 -4.63 -20.45
N TRP A 392 -11.52 -4.16 -19.80
CA TRP A 392 -11.45 -3.40 -18.56
C TRP A 392 -12.30 -4.05 -17.46
N THR A 393 -12.03 -3.67 -16.21
CA THR A 393 -12.75 -4.14 -15.03
C THR A 393 -13.11 -2.95 -14.14
N ILE A 394 -14.20 -3.12 -13.40
CA ILE A 394 -14.55 -2.30 -12.25
C ILE A 394 -14.81 -3.27 -11.09
N MET A 395 -14.11 -3.06 -9.98
CA MET A 395 -14.25 -3.89 -8.78
C MET A 395 -15.00 -3.09 -7.71
N PRO A 396 -16.19 -3.54 -7.27
CA PRO A 396 -16.87 -2.99 -6.09
C PRO A 396 -16.17 -3.48 -4.82
N LEU A 397 -15.81 -2.53 -3.95
CA LEU A 397 -15.18 -2.73 -2.65
C LEU A 397 -16.14 -2.29 -1.55
N LEU A 398 -16.38 -3.17 -0.58
CA LEU A 398 -17.15 -2.85 0.62
C LEU A 398 -16.32 -1.98 1.56
N LEU A 399 -16.78 -0.76 1.85
CA LEU A 399 -16.02 0.23 2.64
C LEU A 399 -16.19 0.12 4.16
N ARG A 400 -17.35 -0.36 4.62
CA ARG A 400 -17.64 -0.48 6.06
C ARG A 400 -18.32 -1.83 6.32
N PRO A 401 -17.54 -2.93 6.36
CA PRO A 401 -18.07 -4.23 6.73
C PRO A 401 -18.62 -4.22 8.15
N ASN A 402 -19.73 -4.92 8.36
CA ASN A 402 -20.28 -5.22 9.68
C ASN A 402 -19.48 -6.35 10.33
N THR A 403 -18.96 -7.28 9.53
CA THR A 403 -18.20 -8.43 10.03
C THR A 403 -16.88 -8.03 10.67
N ARG A 404 -16.43 -8.79 11.68
CA ARG A 404 -15.12 -8.67 12.33
C ARG A 404 -14.44 -10.03 12.36
N GLY A 405 -13.19 -10.10 11.94
CA GLY A 405 -12.35 -11.28 12.07
C GLY A 405 -11.48 -11.26 13.32
N TYR A 406 -10.47 -12.13 13.34
CA TYR A 406 -9.39 -12.14 14.32
C TYR A 406 -8.01 -12.51 13.74
N VAL A 407 -6.97 -12.17 14.50
CA VAL A 407 -5.59 -12.66 14.39
C VAL A 407 -5.21 -13.37 15.69
N ARG A 408 -4.61 -14.55 15.59
CA ARG A 408 -4.20 -15.40 16.73
C ARG A 408 -2.81 -16.00 16.55
N LEU A 409 -2.12 -16.28 17.64
CA LEU A 409 -0.88 -17.06 17.57
C LEU A 409 -1.17 -18.51 17.17
N ARG A 410 -0.35 -19.06 16.28
CA ARG A 410 -0.31 -20.50 15.99
C ARG A 410 0.41 -21.30 17.08
N SER A 411 1.29 -20.63 17.81
CA SER A 411 2.17 -21.18 18.86
C SER A 411 2.98 -20.04 19.48
N SER A 412 3.69 -20.29 20.56
CA SER A 412 4.70 -19.39 21.14
C SER A 412 5.98 -19.17 20.30
N ASN A 413 6.15 -19.84 19.16
CA ASN A 413 7.27 -19.59 18.24
C ASN A 413 7.05 -18.29 17.42
N PRO A 414 7.91 -17.26 17.55
CA PRO A 414 7.78 -15.99 16.82
C PRO A 414 7.98 -16.11 15.29
N PHE A 415 8.53 -17.23 14.81
CA PHE A 415 8.74 -17.49 13.37
C PHE A 415 7.58 -18.25 12.71
N HIS A 416 6.59 -18.72 13.48
CA HIS A 416 5.37 -19.28 12.91
C HIS A 416 4.38 -18.17 12.56
N TYR A 417 3.89 -18.14 11.32
CA TYR A 417 2.88 -17.17 10.90
C TYR A 417 1.59 -17.33 11.73
N PRO A 418 0.97 -16.21 12.15
CA PRO A 418 -0.27 -16.24 12.92
C PRO A 418 -1.41 -16.87 12.11
N ILE A 419 -2.44 -17.29 12.82
CA ILE A 419 -3.73 -17.64 12.23
C ILE A 419 -4.47 -16.32 12.00
N MET A 420 -4.94 -16.10 10.77
CA MET A 420 -5.78 -14.96 10.41
C MET A 420 -7.11 -15.53 9.93
N ASN A 421 -8.22 -15.10 10.54
CA ASN A 421 -9.56 -15.42 10.05
C ASN A 421 -10.35 -14.13 9.92
N PRO A 422 -10.51 -13.57 8.71
CA PRO A 422 -11.22 -12.30 8.52
C PRO A 422 -12.76 -12.46 8.49
N ARG A 423 -13.29 -13.69 8.48
CA ARG A 423 -14.73 -14.00 8.52
C ARG A 423 -15.56 -13.34 7.40
N TYR A 424 -14.97 -13.15 6.21
CA TYR A 424 -15.67 -12.51 5.08
C TYR A 424 -17.02 -13.17 4.76
N HIS A 425 -18.03 -12.34 4.49
CA HIS A 425 -19.38 -12.75 4.07
C HIS A 425 -20.18 -13.58 5.09
N GLU A 426 -19.80 -13.59 6.37
CA GLU A 426 -20.67 -14.11 7.46
C GLU A 426 -21.85 -13.17 7.79
N ASN A 427 -21.78 -11.89 7.37
CA ASN A 427 -22.88 -10.94 7.51
C ASN A 427 -23.57 -10.66 6.16
N GLU A 428 -24.87 -10.96 6.09
CA GLU A 428 -25.66 -10.84 4.85
C GLU A 428 -25.82 -9.40 4.34
N LEU A 429 -25.71 -8.38 5.20
CA LEU A 429 -25.71 -6.98 4.75
C LEU A 429 -24.39 -6.58 4.06
N ASP A 430 -23.28 -7.21 4.42
CA ASP A 430 -21.98 -7.03 3.73
C ASP A 430 -22.06 -7.58 2.30
N VAL A 431 -22.71 -8.73 2.13
CA VAL A 431 -22.97 -9.36 0.82
C VAL A 431 -23.96 -8.54 0.00
N ALA A 432 -25.11 -8.14 0.59
CA ALA A 432 -26.14 -7.38 -0.10
C ALA A 432 -25.65 -6.01 -0.61
N ARG A 433 -24.75 -5.34 0.13
CA ARG A 433 -24.06 -4.13 -0.34
C ARG A 433 -23.19 -4.39 -1.57
N LEU A 434 -22.44 -5.49 -1.59
CA LEU A 434 -21.61 -5.86 -2.74
C LEU A 434 -22.46 -6.24 -3.97
N VAL A 435 -23.60 -6.90 -3.78
CA VAL A 435 -24.59 -7.18 -4.85
C VAL A 435 -25.11 -5.87 -5.47
N GLU A 436 -25.52 -4.89 -4.67
CA GLU A 436 -25.93 -3.57 -5.17
C GLU A 436 -24.77 -2.79 -5.80
N GLY A 437 -23.55 -2.92 -5.26
CA GLY A 437 -22.33 -2.38 -5.87
C GLY A 437 -22.07 -2.92 -7.28
N ILE A 438 -22.34 -4.22 -7.53
CA ILE A 438 -22.26 -4.82 -8.86
C ILE A 438 -23.36 -4.26 -9.80
N LYS A 439 -24.58 -4.02 -9.30
CA LYS A 439 -25.66 -3.40 -10.09
C LYS A 439 -25.30 -1.98 -10.53
N ILE A 440 -24.74 -1.16 -9.63
CA ILE A 440 -24.27 0.20 -9.96
C ILE A 440 -23.09 0.13 -10.94
N ALA A 441 -22.15 -0.80 -10.75
CA ALA A 441 -21.05 -1.02 -11.70
C ALA A 441 -21.54 -1.38 -13.12
N MET A 442 -22.63 -2.15 -13.24
CA MET A 442 -23.26 -2.43 -14.53
C MET A 442 -23.93 -1.20 -15.15
N GLN A 443 -24.43 -0.25 -14.37
CA GLN A 443 -24.93 1.04 -14.89
C GLN A 443 -23.77 1.85 -15.48
N VAL A 444 -22.66 1.98 -14.75
CA VAL A 444 -21.43 2.65 -15.23
C VAL A 444 -20.94 2.04 -16.56
N ALA A 445 -20.89 0.70 -16.66
CA ALA A 445 -20.39 0.04 -17.85
C ALA A 445 -21.31 0.13 -19.09
N ASN A 446 -22.61 0.39 -18.90
CA ASN A 446 -23.61 0.54 -19.97
C ASN A 446 -23.81 2.00 -20.42
N ALA A 447 -23.24 2.97 -19.70
CA ALA A 447 -23.34 4.40 -19.99
C ALA A 447 -22.75 4.77 -21.36
N SER A 448 -23.22 5.87 -21.96
CA SER A 448 -22.83 6.28 -23.31
C SER A 448 -21.32 6.47 -23.55
N PRO A 449 -20.50 6.96 -22.60
CA PRO A 449 -19.06 7.15 -22.82
C PRO A 449 -18.31 5.85 -23.12
N PHE A 450 -18.80 4.69 -22.67
CA PHE A 450 -18.20 3.39 -22.96
C PHE A 450 -18.58 2.83 -24.34
N LYS A 451 -19.68 3.28 -24.94
CA LYS A 451 -20.14 2.83 -26.27
C LYS A 451 -19.13 3.14 -27.37
N GLN A 452 -18.36 4.23 -27.23
CA GLN A 452 -17.31 4.61 -28.17
C GLN A 452 -16.16 3.59 -28.29
N PHE A 453 -16.04 2.64 -27.36
CA PHE A 453 -15.02 1.58 -27.37
C PHE A 453 -15.56 0.20 -27.77
N GLY A 454 -16.87 0.07 -28.07
CA GLY A 454 -17.51 -1.23 -28.24
C GLY A 454 -17.65 -2.03 -26.93
N SER A 455 -17.61 -1.33 -25.80
CA SER A 455 -17.63 -1.93 -24.45
C SER A 455 -18.86 -2.82 -24.25
N ARG A 456 -18.62 -4.08 -23.86
CA ARG A 456 -19.66 -5.08 -23.59
C ARG A 456 -19.26 -6.02 -22.47
N LEU A 457 -20.21 -6.40 -21.60
CA LEU A 457 -19.99 -7.43 -20.58
C LEU A 457 -19.61 -8.76 -21.23
N TYR A 458 -18.58 -9.40 -20.71
CA TYR A 458 -18.24 -10.77 -21.07
C TYR A 458 -19.21 -11.76 -20.42
N THR A 459 -20.05 -12.42 -21.22
CA THR A 459 -21.24 -13.16 -20.78
C THR A 459 -20.99 -14.62 -20.35
N LYS A 460 -19.74 -15.00 -20.06
CA LYS A 460 -19.39 -16.38 -19.65
C LYS A 460 -19.67 -16.56 -18.16
N PRO A 461 -20.62 -17.42 -17.74
CA PRO A 461 -20.93 -17.62 -16.32
C PRO A 461 -19.79 -18.34 -15.58
N LEU A 462 -19.56 -17.93 -14.33
CA LEU A 462 -18.64 -18.63 -13.41
C LEU A 462 -19.09 -20.09 -13.20
N PRO A 463 -18.19 -21.09 -13.19
CA PRO A 463 -18.54 -22.51 -13.11
C PRO A 463 -19.55 -22.87 -12.02
N ASN A 464 -19.32 -22.42 -10.80
CA ASN A 464 -20.15 -22.77 -9.63
C ASN A 464 -21.53 -22.07 -9.67
N CYS A 465 -21.64 -20.92 -10.36
CA CYS A 465 -22.85 -20.10 -10.41
C CYS A 465 -23.74 -20.36 -11.63
N LYS A 466 -23.38 -21.32 -12.51
CA LYS A 466 -24.13 -21.69 -13.73
C LYS A 466 -25.60 -22.09 -13.49
N HIS A 467 -25.96 -22.46 -12.26
CA HIS A 467 -27.32 -22.87 -11.90
C HIS A 467 -28.26 -21.68 -11.63
N HIS A 468 -27.73 -20.48 -11.45
CA HIS A 468 -28.50 -19.24 -11.45
C HIS A 468 -28.56 -18.62 -12.85
N LYS A 469 -29.61 -17.84 -13.12
CA LYS A 469 -29.71 -17.04 -14.36
C LYS A 469 -28.60 -16.00 -14.38
N PHE A 470 -27.80 -15.96 -15.45
CA PHE A 470 -26.67 -15.03 -15.56
C PHE A 470 -27.10 -13.57 -15.29
N MET A 471 -26.40 -12.92 -14.34
CA MET A 471 -26.68 -11.58 -13.84
C MET A 471 -28.08 -11.36 -13.21
N SER A 472 -28.72 -12.40 -12.68
CA SER A 472 -29.75 -12.25 -11.64
C SER A 472 -29.11 -11.96 -10.27
N ASP A 473 -29.90 -11.51 -9.30
CA ASP A 473 -29.42 -11.20 -7.95
C ASP A 473 -28.72 -12.40 -7.29
N GLU A 474 -29.24 -13.62 -7.48
CA GLU A 474 -28.67 -14.86 -6.95
C GLU A 474 -27.35 -15.23 -7.67
N TYR A 475 -27.25 -15.01 -8.99
CA TYR A 475 -25.99 -15.16 -9.71
C TYR A 475 -24.94 -14.17 -9.20
N ILE A 476 -25.34 -12.92 -8.97
CA ILE A 476 -24.47 -11.87 -8.48
C ILE A 476 -24.01 -12.19 -7.05
N GLU A 477 -24.89 -12.66 -6.17
CA GLU A 477 -24.52 -13.09 -4.81
C GLU A 477 -23.55 -14.29 -4.83
N CYS A 478 -23.83 -15.29 -5.66
CA CYS A 478 -22.93 -16.41 -5.89
C CYS A 478 -21.56 -15.94 -6.40
N GLN A 479 -21.51 -14.93 -7.28
CA GLN A 479 -20.28 -14.29 -7.72
C GLN A 479 -19.56 -13.57 -6.56
N VAL A 480 -20.26 -12.79 -5.74
CA VAL A 480 -19.68 -12.14 -4.53
C VAL A 480 -18.98 -13.17 -3.66
N ARG A 481 -19.63 -14.30 -3.35
CA ARG A 481 -19.03 -15.34 -2.49
C ARG A 481 -17.88 -16.11 -3.17
N HIS A 482 -17.88 -16.29 -4.50
CA HIS A 482 -16.86 -17.07 -5.22
C HIS A 482 -15.63 -16.30 -5.73
N ILE A 483 -15.73 -15.00 -6.03
CA ILE A 483 -14.63 -14.23 -6.65
C ILE A 483 -14.30 -12.92 -5.91
N SER A 484 -14.52 -12.94 -4.59
CA SER A 484 -14.03 -11.93 -3.67
C SER A 484 -12.53 -12.06 -3.37
N MET A 485 -11.89 -10.94 -3.05
CA MET A 485 -10.49 -10.86 -2.63
C MET A 485 -10.29 -9.81 -1.53
N THR A 486 -9.27 -10.01 -0.70
CA THR A 486 -8.72 -8.95 0.15
C THR A 486 -8.08 -7.87 -0.71
N ILE A 487 -8.22 -6.61 -0.29
CA ILE A 487 -7.51 -5.46 -0.89
C ILE A 487 -6.31 -5.03 -0.03
N TYR A 488 -5.89 -5.89 0.91
CA TYR A 488 -4.74 -5.71 1.81
C TYR A 488 -4.83 -4.42 2.66
N HIS A 489 -6.03 -4.13 3.16
CA HIS A 489 -6.35 -2.97 3.99
C HIS A 489 -6.55 -3.36 5.48
N GLN A 490 -5.97 -4.49 5.93
CA GLN A 490 -6.19 -5.02 7.27
C GLN A 490 -5.93 -4.00 8.39
N CYS A 491 -6.87 -3.86 9.33
CA CYS A 491 -6.82 -2.92 10.45
C CYS A 491 -7.55 -3.45 11.70
N GLY A 492 -7.53 -2.68 12.81
CA GLY A 492 -8.39 -2.87 13.99
C GLY A 492 -7.95 -3.85 15.07
N THR A 493 -6.87 -4.61 14.83
CA THR A 493 -6.38 -5.71 15.69
C THR A 493 -5.67 -5.33 17.00
N ALA A 494 -5.51 -4.03 17.25
CA ALA A 494 -5.11 -3.45 18.52
C ALA A 494 -5.95 -2.18 18.77
N LYS A 495 -7.27 -2.30 18.58
CA LYS A 495 -8.29 -1.24 18.66
C LYS A 495 -7.96 -0.14 19.67
N MET A 496 -8.00 1.10 19.20
CA MET A 496 -8.00 2.28 20.05
C MET A 496 -9.39 2.49 20.69
N GLY A 497 -9.41 2.79 21.98
CA GLY A 497 -10.64 3.15 22.69
C GLY A 497 -10.36 3.80 24.05
N PRO A 498 -11.36 4.42 24.68
CA PRO A 498 -11.26 4.92 26.05
C PRO A 498 -11.10 3.77 27.05
N SER A 499 -10.63 4.06 28.26
CA SER A 499 -10.29 3.02 29.26
C SER A 499 -11.47 2.21 29.82
N TRP A 500 -12.70 2.50 29.41
CA TRP A 500 -13.92 1.74 29.73
C TRP A 500 -14.43 0.88 28.55
N ASP A 501 -13.85 1.03 27.36
CA ASP A 501 -14.11 0.18 26.20
C ASP A 501 -13.41 -1.16 26.40
N LYS A 502 -14.19 -2.23 26.57
CA LYS A 502 -13.68 -3.58 26.84
C LYS A 502 -12.96 -4.20 25.64
N ASP A 503 -13.21 -3.71 24.43
CA ASP A 503 -12.59 -4.19 23.20
C ASP A 503 -11.29 -3.41 22.88
N ALA A 504 -10.94 -2.39 23.68
CA ALA A 504 -9.76 -1.58 23.45
C ALA A 504 -8.45 -2.27 23.88
N VAL A 505 -7.38 -2.00 23.13
CA VAL A 505 -6.00 -2.44 23.41
C VAL A 505 -5.09 -1.24 23.65
N VAL A 506 -5.34 -0.09 23.00
CA VAL A 506 -4.63 1.17 23.23
C VAL A 506 -5.59 2.31 23.61
N ASP A 507 -5.09 3.25 24.41
CA ASP A 507 -5.81 4.49 24.75
C ASP A 507 -5.86 5.49 23.57
N PRO A 508 -6.63 6.59 23.64
CA PRO A 508 -6.68 7.62 22.59
C PRO A 508 -5.35 8.32 22.29
N ARG A 509 -4.31 8.08 23.11
CA ARG A 509 -2.92 8.54 22.92
C ARG A 509 -1.99 7.41 22.44
N LEU A 510 -2.58 6.33 21.94
CA LEU A 510 -1.93 5.16 21.34
C LEU A 510 -1.05 4.34 22.31
N ARG A 511 -1.27 4.46 23.62
CA ARG A 511 -0.54 3.73 24.68
C ARG A 511 -1.25 2.43 25.02
N VAL A 512 -0.52 1.31 25.14
CA VAL A 512 -1.12 0.01 25.47
C VAL A 512 -1.72 0.03 26.88
N LEU A 513 -2.96 -0.43 27.00
CA LEU A 513 -3.75 -0.29 28.23
C LEU A 513 -3.15 -1.10 29.39
N GLY A 514 -2.64 -0.40 30.40
CA GLY A 514 -1.98 -0.99 31.57
C GLY A 514 -0.54 -1.44 31.33
N VAL A 515 0.14 -0.90 30.31
CA VAL A 515 1.59 -1.12 30.08
C VAL A 515 2.28 0.23 29.87
N GLU A 516 3.19 0.59 30.78
CA GLU A 516 3.96 1.84 30.68
C GLU A 516 5.07 1.70 29.61
N GLY A 517 5.37 2.78 28.90
CA GLY A 517 6.45 2.79 27.90
C GLY A 517 6.17 1.97 26.64
N LEU A 518 4.92 1.61 26.34
CA LEU A 518 4.56 0.83 25.15
C LEU A 518 3.43 1.51 24.35
N ARG A 519 3.64 1.68 23.04
CA ARG A 519 2.63 2.21 22.09
C ARG A 519 2.43 1.31 20.89
N VAL A 520 1.32 1.48 20.17
CA VAL A 520 1.06 0.91 18.84
C VAL A 520 0.59 2.03 17.91
N ILE A 521 1.11 2.13 16.69
CA ILE A 521 0.89 3.31 15.82
C ILE A 521 0.47 2.98 14.38
N ASP A 522 0.19 1.72 14.06
CA ASP A 522 -0.18 1.28 12.71
C ASP A 522 -1.67 0.98 12.56
N ALA A 523 -2.09 0.44 11.40
CA ALA A 523 -3.48 0.12 11.08
C ALA A 523 -4.20 -0.73 12.16
N SER A 524 -3.49 -1.50 12.97
CA SER A 524 -4.05 -2.21 14.12
C SER A 524 -4.89 -1.31 15.06
N VAL A 525 -4.58 -0.03 15.20
CA VAL A 525 -5.28 0.84 16.17
C VAL A 525 -6.64 1.39 15.69
N MET A 526 -6.96 1.29 14.40
CA MET A 526 -8.19 1.87 13.82
C MET A 526 -9.45 1.24 14.45
N PRO A 527 -10.31 1.98 15.17
CA PRO A 527 -11.50 1.40 15.80
C PRO A 527 -12.44 0.77 14.77
N THR A 528 -12.76 1.56 13.75
CA THR A 528 -13.41 1.14 12.50
C THR A 528 -12.50 1.45 11.31
N ILE A 529 -12.57 0.64 10.26
CA ILE A 529 -11.83 0.88 9.02
C ILE A 529 -12.29 2.20 8.37
N VAL A 530 -11.34 2.95 7.78
CA VAL A 530 -11.66 4.18 7.03
C VAL A 530 -12.21 3.83 5.65
N SER A 531 -13.15 4.64 5.15
CA SER A 531 -13.81 4.50 3.86
C SER A 531 -12.86 4.84 2.70
N GLY A 532 -11.90 3.95 2.42
CA GLY A 532 -10.93 4.09 1.33
C GLY A 532 -9.58 3.40 1.61
N ASN A 533 -8.60 3.62 0.75
CA ASN A 533 -7.29 2.97 0.87
C ASN A 533 -6.53 3.41 2.14
N THR A 534 -6.31 2.48 3.09
CA THR A 534 -5.90 2.80 4.47
C THR A 534 -4.51 3.45 4.63
N ASN A 535 -3.65 3.45 3.59
CA ASN A 535 -2.27 3.90 3.69
C ASN A 535 -2.11 5.37 4.10
N ALA A 536 -3.00 6.28 3.65
CA ALA A 536 -2.94 7.68 4.08
C ALA A 536 -3.36 7.86 5.54
N ALA A 537 -4.38 7.14 6.01
CA ALA A 537 -4.80 7.16 7.41
C ALA A 537 -3.73 6.60 8.35
N VAL A 538 -3.00 5.55 7.94
CA VAL A 538 -1.82 5.03 8.67
C VAL A 538 -0.69 6.05 8.74
N ILE A 539 -0.47 6.83 7.68
CA ILE A 539 0.49 7.96 7.67
C ILE A 539 0.02 9.06 8.63
N MET A 540 -1.27 9.40 8.64
CA MET A 540 -1.86 10.39 9.55
C MET A 540 -1.71 10.00 11.03
N ILE A 541 -2.02 8.75 11.40
CA ILE A 541 -1.89 8.20 12.77
C ILE A 541 -0.46 8.37 13.30
N ALA A 542 0.55 8.21 12.43
CA ALA A 542 1.94 8.41 12.79
C ALA A 542 2.36 9.89 12.94
N ILE A 543 1.72 10.81 12.21
CA ILE A 543 1.99 12.26 12.30
C ILE A 543 1.36 12.88 13.54
N SER A 544 0.20 12.37 13.99
CA SER A 544 -0.47 12.86 15.19
C SER A 544 0.40 12.64 16.42
N LEU A 545 0.96 11.43 16.63
CA LEU A 545 1.89 11.15 17.73
C LEU A 545 3.14 12.05 17.69
N GLY A 546 3.79 12.19 16.54
CA GLY A 546 4.96 13.07 16.37
C GLY A 546 4.64 14.57 16.51
N SER A 547 3.37 14.94 16.58
CA SER A 547 2.90 16.31 16.88
C SER A 547 2.41 16.45 18.32
N ALA A 548 1.89 15.39 18.94
CA ALA A 548 1.55 15.34 20.37
C ALA A 548 2.79 15.40 21.26
N GLN A 549 3.87 14.68 20.89
CA GLN A 549 5.18 14.77 21.57
C GLN A 549 5.81 16.17 21.45
N ARG A 550 5.39 16.99 20.47
CA ARG A 550 5.80 18.41 20.38
C ARG A 550 5.02 19.29 21.36
N GLY A 551 3.75 18.98 21.66
CA GLY A 551 2.86 19.82 22.48
C GLY A 551 3.45 20.12 23.86
N SER A 552 3.85 19.09 24.61
CA SER A 552 4.40 19.19 25.97
C SER A 552 5.76 19.88 26.10
N ILE A 553 6.34 20.38 24.99
CA ILE A 553 7.58 21.16 24.96
C ILE A 553 7.31 22.53 24.31
N SER A 554 6.54 22.56 23.21
CA SER A 554 6.24 23.77 22.45
C SER A 554 5.32 24.73 23.20
N GLU A 555 4.39 24.25 24.04
CA GLU A 555 3.46 25.12 24.79
C GLU A 555 4.18 26.05 25.80
N ALA A 556 5.39 25.68 26.26
CA ALA A 556 6.22 26.54 27.12
C ALA A 556 6.93 27.69 26.37
N ILE A 557 6.95 27.68 25.03
CA ILE A 557 7.76 28.61 24.21
C ILE A 557 6.94 29.32 23.11
N THR A 558 5.90 28.66 22.57
CA THR A 558 5.18 29.14 21.37
C THR A 558 4.10 30.20 21.68
N GLY A 559 4.19 30.87 22.82
CA GLY A 559 3.36 32.03 23.15
C GLY A 559 3.87 33.35 22.57
N LEU A 560 5.10 33.41 22.06
CA LEU A 560 5.81 34.65 21.71
C LEU A 560 6.22 34.83 20.24
N LEU A 561 6.16 33.78 19.41
CA LEU A 561 6.59 33.86 18.00
C LEU A 561 5.60 33.16 17.06
N ARG A 562 4.59 33.94 16.63
CA ARG A 562 3.97 33.81 15.30
C ARG A 562 4.35 35.06 14.49
N ASP A 563 4.12 34.97 13.18
CA ASP A 563 4.34 36.02 12.17
C ASP A 563 5.80 36.18 11.68
N ALA A 564 6.34 35.12 11.08
CA ALA A 564 7.54 35.20 10.24
C ALA A 564 7.59 34.14 9.11
N ILE A 565 7.71 34.65 7.86
CA ILE A 565 8.30 34.02 6.65
C ILE A 565 7.44 32.99 5.87
N GLU A 566 7.27 33.30 4.58
CA GLU A 566 6.72 32.43 3.52
C GLU A 566 7.82 31.84 2.61
N LEU A 567 7.41 30.88 1.76
CA LEU A 567 7.86 30.66 0.37
C LEU A 567 9.37 30.81 0.04
N HIS A 568 10.03 29.66 -0.22
CA HIS A 568 10.94 29.52 -1.37
C HIS A 568 10.96 28.06 -1.88
N GLY A 569 11.24 27.88 -3.18
CA GLY A 569 11.15 26.57 -3.84
C GLY A 569 12.39 25.70 -3.63
N GLY A 570 12.25 24.59 -2.89
CA GLY A 570 13.27 23.56 -2.71
C GLY A 570 12.67 22.29 -2.10
N GLU A 571 13.47 21.23 -1.93
CA GLU A 571 13.04 20.08 -1.11
C GLU A 571 12.85 20.52 0.36
N PRO A 572 11.84 19.98 1.09
CA PRO A 572 11.53 20.41 2.43
C PRO A 572 12.64 20.08 3.44
N ARG A 573 13.50 21.08 3.68
CA ARG A 573 14.31 21.17 4.89
C ARG A 573 13.41 21.58 6.04
N ASP A 574 12.82 20.60 6.73
CA ASP A 574 12.24 20.80 8.05
C ASP A 574 13.40 21.09 9.02
N THR A 575 13.77 22.37 9.12
CA THR A 575 14.93 22.87 9.89
C THR A 575 14.76 22.68 11.39
N ASN A 576 13.53 22.46 11.84
CA ASN A 576 13.19 22.12 13.21
C ASN A 576 13.41 20.63 13.46
N VAL A 577 14.66 20.24 13.69
CA VAL A 577 14.99 18.89 14.21
C VAL A 577 14.23 18.72 15.52
N ILE A 578 13.29 17.77 15.54
CA ILE A 578 12.25 17.74 16.58
C ILE A 578 12.81 17.45 17.97
N LEU A 579 13.75 16.50 18.07
CA LEU A 579 14.46 16.12 19.30
C LEU A 579 15.89 15.67 18.93
N PRO A 580 16.86 16.58 18.71
CA PRO A 580 18.24 16.23 18.36
C PRO A 580 19.00 15.51 19.49
N GLU A 581 18.48 15.55 20.71
CA GLU A 581 19.12 15.05 21.93
C GLU A 581 18.84 13.58 22.26
N TYR A 582 17.85 12.94 21.61
CA TYR A 582 17.49 11.54 21.87
C TYR A 582 18.03 10.59 20.82
N ASP A 583 18.39 9.40 21.28
CA ASP A 583 18.81 8.30 20.43
C ASP A 583 17.65 7.40 20.02
N PHE A 584 17.55 7.08 18.74
CA PHE A 584 16.48 6.27 18.19
C PHE A 584 17.00 5.08 17.36
N ILE A 585 16.28 3.95 17.42
CA ILE A 585 16.46 2.81 16.52
C ILE A 585 15.11 2.30 16.01
N ILE A 586 15.09 1.74 14.79
CA ILE A 586 14.05 0.80 14.40
C ILE A 586 14.64 -0.57 14.10
N ILE A 587 13.87 -1.59 14.46
CA ILE A 587 14.11 -3.01 14.16
C ILE A 587 12.91 -3.57 13.41
N GLY A 588 13.12 -4.53 12.50
CA GLY A 588 12.03 -5.18 11.77
C GLY A 588 11.19 -6.10 12.68
N ALA A 589 9.97 -6.43 12.23
CA ALA A 589 9.01 -7.24 12.98
C ALA A 589 8.59 -8.55 12.29
N GLY A 590 9.30 -8.97 11.23
CA GLY A 590 9.26 -10.35 10.76
C GLY A 590 8.22 -10.78 9.71
N THR A 591 7.78 -9.91 8.79
CA THR A 591 6.96 -10.34 7.62
C THR A 591 7.32 -9.70 6.28
N ALA A 592 8.12 -8.63 6.24
CA ALA A 592 8.38 -7.87 5.01
C ALA A 592 9.33 -8.56 4.00
N GLY A 593 8.86 -9.61 3.34
CA GLY A 593 9.24 -10.06 1.99
C GLY A 593 10.67 -10.56 1.70
N GLN A 594 11.65 -10.30 2.57
CA GLN A 594 13.10 -10.44 2.32
C GLN A 594 13.57 -11.80 1.77
N LYS A 595 12.84 -12.90 1.98
CA LYS A 595 13.22 -14.24 1.46
C LYS A 595 12.64 -14.63 0.10
N LYS A 596 11.63 -13.93 -0.46
CA LYS A 596 11.08 -14.23 -1.81
C LYS A 596 10.51 -13.04 -2.61
N SER A 597 10.21 -11.88 -2.02
CA SER A 597 9.44 -10.82 -2.71
C SER A 597 10.21 -9.97 -3.74
N VAL A 598 11.51 -10.21 -3.93
CA VAL A 598 12.30 -9.64 -5.05
C VAL A 598 12.17 -10.50 -6.33
N ILE A 599 11.63 -11.71 -6.21
CA ILE A 599 11.44 -12.70 -7.27
C ILE A 599 10.19 -12.36 -8.12
N ILE A 600 10.16 -11.14 -8.65
CA ILE A 600 9.24 -10.69 -9.71
C ILE A 600 10.04 -10.21 -10.93
N LEU A 601 11.26 -9.68 -10.74
CA LEU A 601 12.23 -9.42 -11.82
C LEU A 601 13.21 -10.59 -12.04
N GLU A 602 13.57 -11.34 -10.98
CA GLU A 602 14.67 -12.31 -11.05
C GLU A 602 14.39 -13.55 -11.93
N VAL A 603 13.11 -13.91 -12.12
CA VAL A 603 12.72 -15.10 -12.90
C VAL A 603 12.98 -14.91 -14.41
N HIS A 604 12.82 -13.70 -14.93
CA HIS A 604 12.74 -13.50 -16.38
C HIS A 604 14.10 -13.57 -17.10
N LEU A 605 15.21 -13.41 -16.38
CA LEU A 605 16.57 -13.49 -16.94
C LEU A 605 17.15 -14.92 -16.92
N ARG A 606 16.79 -15.76 -15.95
CA ARG A 606 17.38 -17.12 -15.77
C ARG A 606 16.85 -18.18 -16.76
N HIS A 607 15.96 -17.85 -17.69
CA HIS A 607 15.31 -18.82 -18.60
C HIS A 607 15.39 -18.48 -20.10
N LYS A 608 16.16 -17.46 -20.51
CA LYS A 608 16.33 -17.10 -21.93
C LYS A 608 17.77 -16.83 -22.38
N ILE A 609 18.78 -17.25 -21.62
CA ILE A 609 20.20 -17.15 -22.01
C ILE A 609 20.86 -18.54 -21.96
N ASN A 610 20.49 -19.40 -22.91
CA ASN A 610 21.33 -20.54 -23.28
C ASN A 610 22.45 -20.03 -24.20
N PHE A 611 23.65 -19.83 -23.66
CA PHE A 611 24.84 -19.70 -24.50
C PHE A 611 25.10 -21.05 -25.19
N PRO A 612 25.30 -21.09 -26.52
CA PRO A 612 25.74 -22.32 -27.18
C PRO A 612 27.14 -22.68 -26.68
N LYS A 613 27.35 -23.95 -26.29
CA LYS A 613 28.67 -24.45 -25.88
C LYS A 613 29.62 -24.40 -27.08
N ALA A 614 30.56 -23.46 -27.08
CA ALA A 614 31.65 -23.44 -28.05
C ALA A 614 32.56 -24.67 -27.83
N THR A 615 32.58 -25.59 -28.79
CA THR A 615 33.38 -26.82 -28.76
C THR A 615 34.75 -26.58 -29.39
N SER A 616 35.68 -25.96 -28.65
CA SER A 616 37.08 -25.90 -29.05
C SER A 616 37.78 -27.24 -28.78
N ARG A 617 37.97 -28.05 -29.83
CA ARG A 617 38.99 -29.09 -29.82
C ARG A 617 40.37 -28.43 -29.82
N LEU A 618 41.17 -28.68 -28.80
CA LEU A 618 42.62 -28.57 -28.87
C LEU A 618 43.22 -29.84 -28.29
N SER A 619 43.77 -30.67 -29.17
CA SER A 619 44.53 -31.86 -28.86
C SER A 619 45.99 -31.62 -29.20
N SER A 620 46.88 -32.00 -28.29
CA SER A 620 48.31 -32.27 -28.51
C SER A 620 49.14 -31.23 -29.28
N MET A 621 50.01 -30.52 -28.56
CA MET A 621 51.44 -30.53 -28.91
C MET A 621 52.28 -30.25 -27.66
N GLU A 622 53.26 -31.13 -27.44
CA GLU A 622 54.33 -31.12 -26.41
C GLU A 622 53.90 -30.95 -24.94
#